data_AF-A0A7V8Z6F8-F1
#
_entry.id   AF-A0A7V8Z6F8-F1
#
_cell.length_a   1.000
_cell.length_b   1.000
_cell.length_c   1.000
_cell.angle_alpha   90.00
_cell.angle_beta   90.00
_cell.angle_gamma   90.00
#
_symmetry.space_group_name_H-M   'P 1'
#
loop_
_entity.id
_entity.type
_entity.pdbx_description
1 polymer ?
#
loop_
_entity_poly.entity_id
_entity_poly.type
_entity_poly.pdbx_seq_one_letter_code
_entity_poly.pdbx_strand_id
1 'polypeptide(L)'
;MIDEFAKRSAQLEQALFEMRRVVVGQDRALERLMVALLSGGHCLLEGVPGLGKTLTLNTLARVLGGSFSRIQFTPDLLPSDIVGTRIYLASKEKFDVEPGPVLANFVLADEINRAPAKVQSAMLEVMQERQVTIGDQSFPAPAPFLVMATQNPIESEGVYPLPEAQRDRFMMRVPMGYPTVDEEREIVYRMDVEASAAEPILDPGDVLAMQRVSGEVFVDQKVVDYALRIVTATRRPGD
;
A
#
# COMPACT_ATOMS: atom_id res chain seq x y z
N MET A 1 24.06 4.88 16.31
CA MET A 1 22.62 5.12 16.49
C MET A 1 22.21 6.50 15.98
N ILE A 2 22.69 7.61 16.55
CA ILE A 2 22.33 8.97 16.06
C ILE A 2 22.75 9.21 14.59
N ASP A 3 23.99 8.85 14.22
CA ASP A 3 24.48 9.04 12.85
C ASP A 3 23.74 8.16 11.83
N GLU A 4 23.30 6.98 12.24
CA GLU A 4 22.53 6.07 11.40
C GLU A 4 21.10 6.59 11.19
N PHE A 5 20.45 7.06 12.26
CA PHE A 5 19.14 7.71 12.18
C PHE A 5 19.18 8.93 11.25
N ALA A 6 20.17 9.81 11.42
CA ALA A 6 20.33 10.98 10.57
C ALA A 6 20.53 10.62 9.09
N LYS A 7 21.35 9.59 8.81
CA LYS A 7 21.55 9.07 7.45
C LYS A 7 20.24 8.54 6.86
N ARG A 8 19.49 7.72 7.60
CA ARG A 8 18.23 7.14 7.13
C ARG A 8 17.14 8.19 6.95
N SER A 9 17.09 9.21 7.81
CA SER A 9 16.19 10.37 7.65
C SER A 9 16.49 11.14 6.36
N ALA A 10 17.76 11.43 6.07
CA ALA A 10 18.14 12.13 4.84
C ALA A 10 17.77 11.33 3.58
N GLN A 11 17.98 10.01 3.60
CA GLN A 11 17.57 9.12 2.51
C GLN A 11 16.04 9.09 2.31
N LEU A 12 15.27 9.09 3.40
CA LEU A 12 13.81 9.16 3.35
C LEU A 12 13.33 10.49 2.74
N GLU A 13 13.96 11.60 3.13
CA GLU A 13 13.66 12.92 2.56
C GLU A 13 13.97 12.99 1.07
N GLN A 14 15.10 12.41 0.63
CA GLN A 14 15.44 12.29 -0.79
C GLN A 14 14.42 11.48 -1.58
N ALA A 15 13.99 10.33 -1.04
CA ALA A 15 12.96 9.52 -1.66
C ALA A 15 11.63 10.27 -1.77
N LEU A 16 11.18 10.92 -0.69
CA LEU A 16 9.96 11.74 -0.71
C LEU A 16 10.05 12.91 -1.70
N PHE A 17 11.21 13.57 -1.79
CA PHE A 17 11.44 14.63 -2.75
C PHE A 17 11.27 14.13 -4.18
N GLU A 18 11.88 12.99 -4.50
CA GLU A 18 11.78 12.37 -5.82
C GLU A 18 10.34 11.96 -6.16
N MET A 19 9.59 11.45 -5.18
CA MET A 19 8.17 11.12 -5.37
C MET A 19 7.32 12.36 -5.67
N ARG A 20 7.54 13.48 -4.97
CA ARG A 20 6.83 14.76 -5.18
C ARG A 20 7.15 15.40 -6.52
N ARG A 21 8.33 15.12 -7.07
CA ARG A 21 8.73 15.54 -8.42
C ARG A 21 7.83 14.92 -9.49
N VAL A 22 7.29 13.72 -9.25
CA VAL A 22 6.43 13.01 -10.20
C VAL A 22 4.94 13.17 -9.85
N VAL A 23 4.58 13.06 -8.57
CA VAL A 23 3.20 13.07 -8.10
C VAL A 23 2.82 14.46 -7.59
N VAL A 24 1.85 15.09 -8.24
CA VAL A 24 1.38 16.44 -7.91
C VAL A 24 0.20 16.38 -6.94
N GLY A 25 0.20 17.23 -5.91
CA GLY A 25 -0.94 17.48 -5.03
C GLY A 25 -1.36 16.32 -4.13
N GLN A 26 -0.48 15.33 -3.93
CA GLN A 26 -0.74 14.16 -3.10
C GLN A 26 0.27 13.99 -1.95
N ASP A 27 0.88 15.08 -1.50
CA ASP A 27 1.90 15.10 -0.45
C ASP A 27 1.49 14.31 0.80
N ARG A 28 0.28 14.56 1.29
CA ARG A 28 -0.26 13.85 2.44
C ARG A 28 -0.41 12.35 2.17
N ALA A 29 -0.79 11.93 0.97
CA ALA A 29 -0.89 10.51 0.65
C ALA A 29 0.48 9.84 0.59
N LEU A 30 1.48 10.51 -0.01
CA LEU A 30 2.87 10.04 -0.05
C LEU A 30 3.44 9.85 1.35
N GLU A 31 3.30 10.86 2.22
CA GLU A 31 3.76 10.78 3.61
C GLU A 31 3.11 9.62 4.37
N ARG A 32 1.79 9.43 4.24
CA ARG A 32 1.07 8.36 4.93
C ARG A 32 1.44 6.97 4.40
N LEU A 33 1.70 6.84 3.09
CA LEU A 33 2.24 5.61 2.50
C LEU A 33 3.63 5.28 3.05
N MET A 34 4.52 6.28 3.17
CA MET A 34 5.83 6.07 3.77
C MET A 34 5.73 5.69 5.24
N VAL A 35 4.87 6.34 6.02
CA VAL A 35 4.67 5.97 7.43
C VAL A 35 4.15 4.54 7.55
N ALA A 36 3.13 4.17 6.76
CA ALA A 36 2.60 2.80 6.78
C ALA A 36 3.65 1.77 6.34
N LEU A 37 4.45 2.08 5.31
CA LEU A 37 5.54 1.21 4.88
C LEU A 37 6.57 1.02 5.99
N LEU A 38 7.04 2.10 6.62
CA LEU A 38 8.07 2.06 7.66
C LEU A 38 7.60 1.41 8.98
N SER A 39 6.30 1.37 9.23
CA SER A 39 5.69 0.66 10.35
C SER A 39 5.20 -0.75 10.00
N GLY A 40 5.33 -1.18 8.74
CA GLY A 40 4.87 -2.49 8.27
C GLY A 40 3.34 -2.62 8.18
N GLY A 41 2.63 -1.50 8.07
CA GLY A 41 1.20 -1.43 7.84
C GLY A 41 0.80 -1.35 6.37
N HIS A 42 -0.52 -1.28 6.16
CA HIS A 42 -1.14 -1.13 4.84
C HIS A 42 -2.05 0.12 4.83
N CYS A 43 -2.33 0.65 3.63
CA CYS A 43 -3.12 1.85 3.45
C CYS A 43 -4.40 1.61 2.66
N LEU A 44 -5.49 2.26 3.07
CA LEU A 44 -6.74 2.36 2.34
C LEU A 44 -6.93 3.79 1.85
N LEU A 45 -6.88 4.00 0.54
CA LEU A 45 -7.06 5.30 -0.10
C LEU A 45 -8.52 5.45 -0.54
N GLU A 46 -9.19 6.46 0.01
CA GLU A 46 -10.56 6.81 -0.35
C GLU A 46 -10.54 8.02 -1.26
N GLY A 47 -11.05 7.89 -2.49
CA GLY A 47 -11.11 9.03 -3.40
C GLY A 47 -11.76 8.66 -4.71
N VAL A 48 -12.11 9.67 -5.49
CA VAL A 48 -12.70 9.46 -6.82
C VAL A 48 -11.67 8.89 -7.81
N PRO A 49 -12.11 8.35 -8.95
CA PRO A 49 -11.23 7.94 -10.04
C PRO A 49 -10.43 9.12 -10.59
N GLY A 50 -9.26 8.83 -11.18
CA GLY A 50 -8.45 9.85 -11.88
C GLY A 50 -7.49 10.67 -11.02
N LEU A 51 -7.42 10.44 -9.70
CA LEU A 51 -6.52 11.17 -8.78
C LEU A 51 -5.07 10.68 -8.76
N GLY A 52 -4.59 10.03 -9.83
CA GLY A 52 -3.21 9.58 -9.91
C GLY A 52 -2.81 8.46 -8.93
N LYS A 53 -3.75 7.72 -8.32
CA LYS A 53 -3.47 6.63 -7.35
C LYS A 53 -2.47 5.60 -7.90
N THR A 54 -2.66 5.17 -9.15
CA THR A 54 -1.74 4.23 -9.81
C THR A 54 -0.35 4.83 -10.01
N LEU A 55 -0.28 6.11 -10.39
CA LEU A 55 0.99 6.83 -10.52
C LEU A 55 1.70 6.88 -9.17
N THR A 56 0.99 7.22 -8.09
CA THR A 56 1.53 7.29 -6.72
C THR A 56 2.26 6.01 -6.31
N LEU A 57 1.61 4.85 -6.44
CA LEU A 57 2.24 3.60 -6.01
C LEU A 57 3.32 3.09 -6.99
N ASN A 58 3.15 3.35 -8.29
CA ASN A 58 4.19 3.02 -9.27
C ASN A 58 5.47 3.85 -9.03
N THR A 59 5.32 5.16 -8.81
CA THR A 59 6.40 6.06 -8.42
C THR A 59 7.05 5.59 -7.12
N LEU A 60 6.27 5.24 -6.10
CA LEU A 60 6.80 4.69 -4.84
C LEU A 60 7.65 3.44 -5.08
N ALA A 61 7.13 2.47 -5.84
CA ALA A 61 7.85 1.24 -6.14
C ALA A 61 9.15 1.48 -6.92
N ARG A 62 9.15 2.46 -7.83
CA ARG A 62 10.32 2.83 -8.60
C ARG A 62 11.39 3.55 -7.77
N VAL A 63 10.97 4.47 -6.90
CA VAL A 63 11.87 5.23 -6.01
C VAL A 63 12.49 4.34 -4.95
N LEU A 64 11.72 3.42 -4.37
CA LEU A 64 12.15 2.55 -3.28
C LEU A 64 12.78 1.23 -3.74
N GLY A 65 12.63 0.90 -5.03
CA GLY A 65 13.00 -0.38 -5.59
C GLY A 65 12.10 -1.53 -5.10
N GLY A 66 12.04 -2.60 -5.88
CA GLY A 66 11.20 -3.78 -5.60
C GLY A 66 10.15 -4.02 -6.68
N SER A 67 9.39 -5.11 -6.52
CA SER A 67 8.34 -5.46 -7.47
C SER A 67 7.04 -4.70 -7.20
N PHE A 68 6.38 -4.30 -8.28
CA PHE A 68 5.07 -3.66 -8.26
C PHE A 68 4.05 -4.57 -8.94
N SER A 69 2.86 -4.67 -8.34
CA SER A 69 1.74 -5.39 -8.91
C SER A 69 0.46 -4.58 -8.75
N ARG A 70 -0.37 -4.56 -9.80
CA ARG A 70 -1.69 -3.95 -9.77
C ARG A 70 -2.73 -5.04 -9.95
N ILE A 71 -3.63 -5.13 -8.99
CA ILE A 71 -4.78 -6.04 -8.99
C ILE A 71 -6.02 -5.16 -9.07
N GLN A 72 -6.72 -5.23 -10.19
CA GLN A 72 -8.01 -4.57 -10.35
C GLN A 72 -9.09 -5.48 -9.78
N PHE A 73 -9.84 -4.99 -8.79
CA PHE A 73 -10.95 -5.74 -8.22
C PHE A 73 -12.17 -5.57 -9.10
N THR A 74 -12.75 -6.69 -9.51
CA THR A 74 -13.94 -6.77 -10.34
C THR A 74 -14.93 -7.78 -9.75
N PRO A 75 -16.23 -7.72 -10.10
CA PRO A 75 -17.23 -8.62 -9.55
C PRO A 75 -16.99 -10.11 -9.84
N ASP A 76 -16.27 -10.40 -10.92
CA ASP A 76 -15.93 -11.74 -11.42
C ASP A 76 -14.57 -12.26 -10.93
N LEU A 77 -13.78 -11.44 -10.23
CA LEU A 77 -12.46 -11.83 -9.72
C LEU A 77 -12.60 -13.01 -8.75
N LEU A 78 -11.71 -13.99 -8.83
CA LEU A 78 -11.67 -15.12 -7.92
C LEU A 78 -10.51 -14.96 -6.91
N PRO A 79 -10.60 -15.59 -5.72
CA PRO A 79 -9.47 -15.61 -4.78
C PRO A 79 -8.17 -16.12 -5.40
N SER A 80 -8.26 -17.14 -6.27
CA SER A 80 -7.12 -17.71 -7.01
C SER A 80 -6.41 -16.70 -7.92
N ASP A 81 -7.12 -15.69 -8.42
CA ASP A 81 -6.53 -14.65 -9.28
C ASP A 81 -5.66 -13.68 -8.47
N ILE A 82 -5.80 -13.67 -7.14
CA ILE A 82 -4.97 -12.88 -6.21
C ILE A 82 -3.83 -13.74 -5.67
N VAL A 83 -4.18 -14.90 -5.11
CA VAL A 83 -3.23 -15.74 -4.36
C VAL A 83 -2.38 -16.61 -5.29
N GLY A 84 -2.92 -17.02 -6.43
CA GLY A 84 -2.30 -17.98 -7.34
C GLY A 84 -3.10 -19.27 -7.45
N THR A 85 -2.66 -20.15 -8.35
CA THR A 85 -3.38 -21.39 -8.67
C THR A 85 -2.43 -22.56 -8.93
N ARG A 86 -2.98 -23.76 -8.97
CA ARG A 86 -2.27 -24.96 -9.41
C ARG A 86 -2.54 -25.18 -10.89
N ILE A 87 -1.49 -25.20 -11.68
CA ILE A 87 -1.56 -25.45 -13.13
C ILE A 87 -1.14 -26.88 -13.43
N TYR A 88 -1.84 -27.56 -14.34
CA TYR A 88 -1.44 -28.88 -14.80
C TYR A 88 -0.48 -28.74 -15.99
N LEU A 89 0.78 -29.12 -15.80
CA LEU A 89 1.78 -29.13 -16.87
C LEU A 89 1.71 -30.47 -17.60
N ALA A 90 0.94 -30.52 -18.69
CA ALA A 90 0.77 -31.73 -19.51
C ALA A 90 2.11 -32.31 -20.01
N SER A 91 3.11 -31.46 -20.27
CA SER A 91 4.46 -31.89 -20.68
C SER A 91 5.23 -32.68 -19.62
N LYS A 92 4.84 -32.55 -18.35
CA LYS A 92 5.50 -33.19 -17.19
C LYS A 92 4.56 -34.10 -16.41
N GLU A 93 3.31 -34.25 -16.88
CA GLU A 93 2.22 -34.98 -16.21
C GLU A 93 2.12 -34.66 -14.70
N LYS A 94 2.35 -33.40 -14.33
CA LYS A 94 2.37 -32.96 -12.93
C LYS A 94 1.64 -31.64 -12.72
N PHE A 95 1.12 -31.45 -11.51
CA PHE A 95 0.65 -30.15 -11.05
C PHE A 95 1.84 -29.29 -10.60
N ASP A 96 1.90 -28.06 -11.09
CA ASP A 96 2.83 -27.02 -10.64
C ASP A 96 2.05 -25.88 -9.99
N VAL A 97 2.74 -25.04 -9.23
CA VAL A 97 2.13 -23.89 -8.56
C VAL A 97 2.55 -22.62 -9.29
N GLU A 98 1.57 -21.80 -9.64
CA GLU A 98 1.78 -20.46 -10.18
C GLU A 98 1.35 -19.43 -9.14
N PRO A 99 2.31 -18.77 -8.46
CA PRO A 99 1.99 -17.78 -7.45
C PRO A 99 1.29 -16.56 -8.05
N GLY A 100 0.33 -16.02 -7.32
CA GLY A 100 -0.49 -14.91 -7.80
C GLY A 100 0.20 -13.55 -7.73
N PRO A 101 -0.44 -12.53 -8.33
CA PRO A 101 0.10 -11.18 -8.42
C PRO A 101 0.26 -10.48 -7.06
N VAL A 102 -0.30 -11.02 -5.97
CA VAL A 102 -0.15 -10.47 -4.63
C VAL A 102 1.29 -10.61 -4.09
N LEU A 103 2.11 -11.51 -4.63
CA LEU A 103 3.51 -11.68 -4.23
C LEU A 103 4.42 -10.64 -4.90
N ALA A 104 4.19 -9.37 -4.58
CA ALA A 104 5.04 -8.25 -4.95
C ALA A 104 5.34 -7.37 -3.73
N ASN A 105 6.43 -6.60 -3.75
CA ASN A 105 6.75 -5.67 -2.66
C ASN A 105 5.65 -4.62 -2.46
N PHE A 106 5.11 -4.08 -3.56
CA PHE A 106 4.07 -3.06 -3.55
C PHE A 106 2.87 -3.53 -4.38
N VAL A 107 1.73 -3.71 -3.72
CA VAL A 107 0.50 -4.16 -4.35
C VAL A 107 -0.54 -3.05 -4.31
N LEU A 108 -1.00 -2.63 -5.49
CA LEU A 108 -2.18 -1.79 -5.66
C LEU A 108 -3.41 -2.70 -5.78
N ALA A 109 -4.27 -2.70 -4.76
CA ALA A 109 -5.59 -3.35 -4.80
C ALA A 109 -6.63 -2.30 -5.19
N ASP A 110 -6.85 -2.12 -6.48
CA ASP A 110 -7.67 -1.04 -7.02
C ASP A 110 -9.15 -1.41 -6.96
N GLU A 111 -9.98 -0.50 -6.43
CA GLU A 111 -11.43 -0.64 -6.29
C GLU A 111 -11.83 -1.90 -5.49
N ILE A 112 -11.18 -2.11 -4.35
CA ILE A 112 -11.35 -3.31 -3.50
C ILE A 112 -12.83 -3.59 -3.16
N ASN A 113 -13.65 -2.54 -3.11
CA ASN A 113 -15.09 -2.61 -2.88
C ASN A 113 -15.90 -3.12 -4.08
N ARG A 114 -15.31 -3.47 -5.24
CA ARG A 114 -16.02 -4.03 -6.39
C ARG A 114 -16.01 -5.57 -6.46
N ALA A 115 -15.15 -6.22 -5.68
CA ALA A 115 -15.12 -7.69 -5.63
C ALA A 115 -15.95 -8.24 -4.46
N PRO A 116 -16.45 -9.48 -4.56
CA PRO A 116 -17.16 -10.13 -3.47
C PRO A 116 -16.32 -10.28 -2.19
N ALA A 117 -16.99 -10.38 -1.03
CA ALA A 117 -16.33 -10.48 0.27
C ALA A 117 -15.31 -11.62 0.40
N LYS A 118 -15.47 -12.73 -0.34
CA LYS A 118 -14.50 -13.84 -0.36
C LYS A 118 -13.15 -13.42 -0.97
N VAL A 119 -13.19 -12.61 -2.02
CA VAL A 119 -12.00 -12.11 -2.72
C VAL A 119 -11.30 -11.06 -1.86
N GLN A 120 -12.07 -10.15 -1.26
CA GLN A 120 -11.57 -9.20 -0.28
C GLN A 120 -10.88 -9.92 0.88
N SER A 121 -11.50 -10.97 1.42
CA SER A 121 -10.94 -11.75 2.52
C SER A 121 -9.60 -12.41 2.15
N ALA A 122 -9.49 -12.96 0.94
CA ALA A 122 -8.24 -13.55 0.47
C ALA A 122 -7.09 -12.52 0.43
N MET A 123 -7.36 -11.30 -0.04
CA MET A 123 -6.36 -10.22 -0.02
C MET A 123 -5.96 -9.82 1.41
N LEU A 124 -6.94 -9.68 2.30
CA LEU A 124 -6.72 -9.28 3.68
C LEU A 124 -5.99 -10.36 4.50
N GLU A 125 -6.18 -11.63 4.15
CA GLU A 125 -5.43 -12.74 4.73
C GLU A 125 -3.95 -12.63 4.38
N VAL A 126 -3.61 -12.34 3.12
CA VAL A 126 -2.21 -12.13 2.71
C VAL A 126 -1.59 -10.92 3.39
N MET A 127 -2.35 -9.84 3.60
CA MET A 127 -1.89 -8.69 4.39
C MET A 127 -1.52 -9.09 5.82
N GLN A 128 -2.34 -9.92 6.45
CA GLN A 128 -2.15 -10.31 7.84
C GLN A 128 -1.05 -11.36 8.02
N GLU A 129 -1.06 -12.40 7.19
CA GLU A 129 -0.15 -13.55 7.30
C GLU A 129 1.19 -13.29 6.60
N ARG A 130 1.25 -12.31 5.70
CA ARG A 130 2.42 -11.98 4.87
C ARG A 130 2.98 -13.19 4.11
N GLN A 131 2.09 -14.09 3.72
CA GLN A 131 2.38 -15.25 2.91
C GLN A 131 1.11 -15.70 2.20
N VAL A 132 1.29 -16.57 1.21
CA VAL A 132 0.22 -17.23 0.49
C VAL A 132 0.42 -18.73 0.58
N THR A 133 -0.64 -19.50 0.81
CA THR A 133 -0.58 -20.97 0.71
C THR A 133 -1.42 -21.46 -0.46
N ILE A 134 -0.80 -22.19 -1.38
CA ILE A 134 -1.45 -22.77 -2.57
C ILE A 134 -1.27 -24.28 -2.52
N GLY A 135 -2.36 -24.99 -2.24
CA GLY A 135 -2.30 -26.43 -1.99
C GLY A 135 -1.51 -26.73 -0.71
N ASP A 136 -0.35 -27.38 -0.87
CA ASP A 136 0.55 -27.78 0.21
C ASP A 136 1.82 -26.91 0.32
N GLN A 137 1.94 -25.87 -0.51
CA GLN A 137 3.12 -25.00 -0.56
C GLN A 137 2.78 -23.58 -0.08
N SER A 138 3.60 -23.07 0.83
CA SER A 138 3.50 -21.69 1.33
C SER A 138 4.62 -20.83 0.76
N PHE A 139 4.26 -19.64 0.28
CA PHE A 139 5.13 -18.65 -0.34
C PHE A 139 5.11 -17.37 0.47
N PRO A 140 6.23 -16.94 1.08
CA PRO A 140 6.26 -15.69 1.83
C PRO A 140 6.13 -14.48 0.88
N ALA A 141 5.45 -13.43 1.34
CA ALA A 141 5.44 -12.15 0.65
C ALA A 141 6.85 -11.53 0.67
N PRO A 142 7.27 -10.85 -0.42
CA PRO A 142 8.55 -10.14 -0.44
C PRO A 142 8.64 -9.09 0.68
N ALA A 143 9.84 -8.87 1.23
CA ALA A 143 10.06 -7.83 2.23
C ALA A 143 10.84 -6.65 1.59
N PRO A 144 10.39 -5.39 1.76
CA PRO A 144 9.18 -4.96 2.47
C PRO A 144 7.91 -5.31 1.67
N PHE A 145 6.77 -5.39 2.37
CA PHE A 145 5.46 -5.69 1.79
C PHE A 145 4.47 -4.57 2.14
N LEU A 146 3.93 -3.88 1.14
CA LEU A 146 2.91 -2.85 1.30
C LEU A 146 1.75 -3.12 0.34
N VAL A 147 0.55 -2.99 0.89
CA VAL A 147 -0.70 -3.04 0.14
C VAL A 147 -1.33 -1.67 0.24
N MET A 148 -1.61 -1.09 -0.91
CA MET A 148 -2.40 0.12 -1.04
C MET A 148 -3.72 -0.27 -1.69
N ALA A 149 -4.78 -0.36 -0.90
CA ALA A 149 -6.12 -0.58 -1.42
C ALA A 149 -6.78 0.76 -1.75
N THR A 150 -7.62 0.78 -2.77
CA THR A 150 -8.41 1.97 -3.13
C THR A 150 -9.89 1.64 -3.06
N GLN A 151 -10.70 2.61 -2.65
CA GLN A 151 -12.16 2.53 -2.78
C GLN A 151 -12.73 3.85 -3.25
N ASN A 152 -13.75 3.77 -4.10
CA ASN A 152 -14.50 4.92 -4.58
C ASN A 152 -15.78 5.06 -3.75
N PRO A 153 -15.94 6.12 -2.93
CA PRO A 153 -17.08 6.26 -2.03
C PRO A 153 -18.41 6.60 -2.75
N ILE A 154 -18.36 7.01 -4.02
CA ILE A 154 -19.54 7.51 -4.76
C ILE A 154 -20.21 6.40 -5.59
N GLU A 155 -19.54 5.27 -5.78
CA GLU A 155 -20.02 4.19 -6.64
C GLU A 155 -21.15 3.41 -5.97
N SER A 156 -22.33 3.41 -6.60
CA SER A 156 -23.56 2.85 -6.00
C SER A 156 -23.94 1.47 -6.55
N GLU A 157 -23.34 1.05 -7.66
CA GLU A 157 -23.73 -0.16 -8.38
C GLU A 157 -22.60 -1.21 -8.33
N GLY A 158 -22.94 -2.45 -7.99
CA GLY A 158 -21.97 -3.55 -7.96
C GLY A 158 -20.89 -3.43 -6.88
N VAL A 159 -21.16 -2.69 -5.80
CA VAL A 159 -20.22 -2.49 -4.69
C VAL A 159 -20.53 -3.38 -3.47
N TYR A 160 -19.48 -3.93 -2.89
CA TYR A 160 -19.41 -4.70 -1.65
C TYR A 160 -18.58 -3.89 -0.65
N PRO A 161 -19.20 -3.11 0.24
CA PRO A 161 -18.45 -2.29 1.18
C PRO A 161 -17.61 -3.16 2.11
N LEU A 162 -16.38 -2.74 2.39
CA LEU A 162 -15.53 -3.38 3.38
C LEU A 162 -16.18 -3.27 4.77
N PRO A 163 -16.52 -4.39 5.44
CA PRO A 163 -16.96 -4.37 6.83
C PRO A 163 -15.95 -3.68 7.74
N GLU A 164 -16.40 -3.10 8.85
CA GLU A 164 -15.52 -2.39 9.80
C GLU A 164 -14.33 -3.25 10.25
N ALA A 165 -14.58 -4.52 10.59
CA ALA A 165 -13.54 -5.47 10.98
C ALA A 165 -12.50 -5.75 9.87
N GLN A 166 -12.85 -5.53 8.59
CA GLN A 166 -11.92 -5.63 7.47
C GLN A 166 -11.14 -4.33 7.27
N ARG A 167 -11.80 -3.19 7.45
CA ARG A 167 -11.17 -1.86 7.39
C ARG A 167 -10.11 -1.66 8.48
N ASP A 168 -10.32 -2.26 9.65
CA ASP A 168 -9.39 -2.19 10.79
C ASP A 168 -8.01 -2.83 10.50
N ARG A 169 -7.92 -3.70 9.48
CA ARG A 169 -6.63 -4.27 9.02
C ARG A 169 -5.76 -3.28 8.26
N PHE A 170 -6.30 -2.12 7.87
CA PHE A 170 -5.52 -1.03 7.29
C PHE A 170 -5.07 -0.09 8.40
N MET A 171 -3.76 0.12 8.51
CA MET A 171 -3.19 1.03 9.49
C MET A 171 -3.65 2.46 9.29
N MET A 172 -3.80 2.87 8.02
CA MET A 172 -4.22 4.23 7.69
C MET A 172 -5.32 4.23 6.64
N ARG A 173 -6.34 5.04 6.91
CA ARG A 173 -7.32 5.47 5.93
C ARG A 173 -6.98 6.89 5.48
N VAL A 174 -6.69 7.05 4.19
CA VAL A 174 -6.21 8.31 3.61
C VAL A 174 -7.25 8.83 2.62
N PRO A 175 -8.00 9.90 2.97
CA PRO A 175 -8.89 10.53 2.01
C PRO A 175 -8.07 11.34 0.98
N MET A 176 -8.41 11.19 -0.29
CA MET A 176 -7.87 11.94 -1.42
C MET A 176 -8.97 12.80 -2.02
N GLY A 177 -8.77 14.11 -1.98
CA GLY A 177 -9.64 15.09 -2.64
C GLY A 177 -9.20 15.35 -4.08
N TYR A 178 -10.01 16.14 -4.78
CA TYR A 178 -9.59 16.72 -6.05
C TYR A 178 -8.38 17.64 -5.84
N PRO A 179 -7.42 17.65 -6.78
CA PRO A 179 -6.36 18.65 -6.80
C PRO A 179 -6.95 20.07 -6.87
N THR A 180 -6.19 21.02 -6.34
CA THR A 180 -6.44 22.46 -6.54
C THR A 180 -6.21 22.84 -8.01
N VAL A 181 -6.73 23.99 -8.43
CA VAL A 181 -6.55 24.50 -9.80
C VAL A 181 -5.06 24.63 -10.18
N ASP A 182 -4.21 25.00 -9.23
CA ASP A 182 -2.77 25.13 -9.47
C ASP A 182 -2.10 23.76 -9.63
N GLU A 183 -2.51 22.78 -8.82
CA GLU A 183 -2.07 21.38 -8.96
C GLU A 183 -2.57 20.75 -10.27
N GLU A 184 -3.82 20.98 -10.68
CA GLU A 184 -4.34 20.53 -11.97
C GLU A 184 -3.55 21.12 -13.14
N ARG A 185 -3.23 22.41 -13.07
CA ARG A 185 -2.42 23.07 -14.09
C ARG A 185 -1.04 22.42 -14.19
N GLU A 186 -0.41 22.14 -13.06
CA GLU A 186 0.88 21.45 -13.02
C GLU A 186 0.79 20.02 -13.57
N ILE A 187 -0.28 19.29 -13.26
CA ILE A 187 -0.55 17.96 -13.84
C ILE A 187 -0.61 18.05 -15.36
N VAL A 188 -1.34 19.02 -15.91
CA VAL A 188 -1.44 19.23 -17.37
C VAL A 188 -0.08 19.51 -17.99
N TYR A 189 0.72 20.42 -17.41
CA TYR A 189 2.07 20.71 -17.92
C TYR A 189 3.00 19.50 -17.88
N ARG A 190 2.90 18.66 -16.84
CA ARG A 190 3.74 17.46 -16.71
C ARG A 190 3.30 16.30 -17.60
N MET A 191 2.04 16.25 -18.04
CA MET A 191 1.56 15.25 -19.00
C MET A 191 1.98 15.58 -20.44
N ASP A 192 2.19 16.86 -20.76
CA ASP A 192 2.57 17.34 -22.10
C ASP A 192 4.08 17.16 -22.39
N VAL A 193 4.89 17.10 -21.34
CA VAL A 193 6.30 16.70 -21.38
C VAL A 193 6.37 15.18 -21.16
N GLU A 194 7.21 14.43 -21.88
CA GLU A 194 7.44 13.00 -21.59
C GLU A 194 7.60 12.81 -20.07
N ALA A 195 6.65 12.10 -19.46
CA ALA A 195 6.55 12.00 -18.01
C ALA A 195 7.90 11.62 -17.43
N SER A 196 8.52 12.53 -16.68
CA SER A 196 9.85 12.28 -16.13
C SER A 196 9.73 11.09 -15.18
N ALA A 197 10.27 9.96 -15.62
CA ALA A 197 10.14 8.73 -14.89
C ALA A 197 10.94 8.86 -13.59
N ALA A 198 10.36 8.40 -12.48
CA ALA A 198 11.01 8.50 -11.17
C ALA A 198 12.40 7.83 -11.18
N GLU A 199 13.37 8.39 -10.49
CA GLU A 199 14.67 7.77 -10.33
C GLU A 199 14.66 6.80 -9.14
N PRO A 200 15.33 5.64 -9.23
CA PRO A 200 15.53 4.77 -8.08
C PRO A 200 16.48 5.45 -7.09
N ILE A 201 15.99 5.76 -5.90
CA ILE A 201 16.75 6.42 -4.83
C ILE A 201 17.20 5.41 -3.77
N LEU A 202 16.39 4.39 -3.52
CA LEU A 202 16.62 3.36 -2.51
C LEU A 202 16.40 1.95 -3.11
N ASP A 203 16.76 0.94 -2.33
CA ASP A 203 16.41 -0.45 -2.58
C ASP A 203 15.58 -1.06 -1.43
N PRO A 204 14.97 -2.24 -1.62
CA PRO A 204 14.23 -2.94 -0.56
C PRO A 204 15.00 -3.11 0.75
N GLY A 205 16.31 -3.33 0.69
CA GLY A 205 17.18 -3.49 1.86
C GLY A 205 17.33 -2.20 2.66
N ASP A 206 17.41 -1.06 1.99
CA ASP A 206 17.39 0.26 2.63
C ASP A 206 16.06 0.50 3.36
N VAL A 207 14.92 0.17 2.74
CA VAL A 207 13.61 0.29 3.39
C VAL A 207 13.54 -0.58 4.64
N LEU A 208 14.03 -1.82 4.59
CA LEU A 208 14.10 -2.71 5.76
C LEU A 208 15.04 -2.17 6.85
N ALA A 209 16.12 -1.48 6.48
CA ALA A 209 16.97 -0.79 7.44
C ALA A 209 16.25 0.40 8.09
N MET A 210 15.49 1.17 7.33
CA MET A 210 14.68 2.26 7.87
C MET A 210 13.58 1.77 8.82
N GLN A 211 12.91 0.65 8.49
CA GLN A 211 11.94 0.01 9.39
C GLN A 211 12.57 -0.36 10.74
N ARG A 212 13.77 -0.97 10.72
CA ARG A 212 14.51 -1.33 11.94
C ARG A 212 14.82 -0.12 12.80
N VAL A 213 15.43 0.91 12.21
CA VAL A 213 15.79 2.15 12.92
C VAL A 213 14.54 2.86 13.47
N SER A 214 13.42 2.84 12.75
CA SER A 214 12.15 3.42 13.21
C SER A 214 11.62 2.71 14.47
N GLY A 215 11.83 1.39 14.58
CA GLY A 215 11.46 0.61 15.77
C GLY A 215 12.35 0.84 16.99
N GLU A 216 13.53 1.43 16.81
CA GLU A 216 14.47 1.76 17.89
C GLU A 216 14.24 3.16 18.48
N VAL A 217 13.33 3.95 17.89
CA VAL A 217 13.03 5.30 18.37
C VAL A 217 12.43 5.25 19.77
N PHE A 218 13.09 5.93 20.71
CA PHE A 218 12.60 6.06 22.07
C PHE A 218 11.28 6.83 22.11
N VAL A 219 10.27 6.24 22.76
CA VAL A 219 8.97 6.87 23.01
C VAL A 219 8.83 7.12 24.51
N ASP A 220 8.81 8.38 24.91
CA ASP A 220 8.60 8.77 26.31
C ASP A 220 7.23 8.29 26.81
N GLN A 221 7.16 7.87 28.08
CA GLN A 221 5.94 7.37 28.70
C GLN A 221 4.77 8.35 28.57
N LYS A 222 5.01 9.66 28.62
CA LYS A 222 3.96 10.68 28.45
C LYS A 222 3.29 10.62 27.08
N VAL A 223 4.05 10.25 26.04
CA VAL A 223 3.51 10.09 24.67
C VAL A 223 2.66 8.83 24.60
N VAL A 224 3.11 7.74 25.22
CA VAL A 224 2.32 6.50 25.34
C VAL A 224 1.02 6.76 26.09
N ASP A 225 1.08 7.41 27.25
CA ASP A 225 -0.09 7.76 28.05
C ASP A 225 -1.06 8.67 27.27
N TYR A 226 -0.53 9.63 26.52
CA TYR A 226 -1.34 10.49 25.66
C TYR A 226 -2.07 9.70 24.56
N ALA A 227 -1.38 8.77 23.88
CA ALA A 227 -1.99 7.91 22.88
C ALA A 227 -3.09 7.02 23.49
N LEU A 228 -2.84 6.44 24.67
CA LEU A 228 -3.83 5.63 25.40
C LEU A 228 -5.05 6.44 25.82
N ARG A 229 -4.89 7.70 26.22
CA ARG A 229 -6.00 8.60 26.53
C ARG A 229 -6.88 8.86 25.31
N ILE A 230 -6.29 9.08 24.13
CA ILE A 230 -7.06 9.24 22.89
C ILE A 230 -7.87 7.97 22.60
N VAL A 231 -7.24 6.79 22.66
CA VAL A 231 -7.92 5.51 22.41
C VAL A 231 -9.02 5.23 23.44
N THR A 232 -8.81 5.61 24.69
CA THR A 232 -9.80 5.40 25.75
C THR A 232 -10.99 6.34 25.57
N ALA A 233 -10.75 7.59 25.21
CA ALA A 233 -11.81 8.57 24.95
C ALA A 233 -12.71 8.16 23.78
N THR A 234 -12.20 7.46 22.76
CA THR A 234 -13.06 6.95 21.67
C THR A 234 -13.92 5.75 22.09
N ARG A 235 -13.48 4.98 23.09
CA ARG A 235 -14.25 3.85 23.66
C ARG A 235 -15.25 4.31 24.72
N ARG A 236 -14.94 5.41 25.42
CA ARG A 236 -15.74 5.99 26.51
C ARG A 236 -15.79 7.51 26.40
N PRO A 237 -16.57 8.07 25.47
CA PRO A 237 -16.59 9.52 25.18
C PRO A 237 -17.23 10.39 26.27
N GLY A 238 -17.80 9.79 27.32
CA GLY A 238 -18.47 10.49 28.42
C GLY A 238 -17.81 10.34 29.80
N ASP A 239 -16.72 9.58 29.90
CA ASP A 239 -15.86 9.49 31.09
C ASP A 239 -14.78 10.60 31.04
#